data_AF-A0A919M0V5-F1
#
_entry.id   AF-A0A919M0V5-F1
#
_cell.length_a   1.000
_cell.length_b   1.000
_cell.length_c   1.000
_cell.angle_alpha   90.00
_cell.angle_beta   90.00
_cell.angle_gamma   90.00
#
_symmetry.space_group_name_H-M   'P 1'
#
loop_
_entity.id
_entity.type
_entity.pdbx_description
1 polymer ?
#
loop_
_entity_poly.entity_id
_entity_poly.type
_entity_poly.pdbx_seq_one_letter_code
_entity_poly.pdbx_strand_id
1 'polypeptide(L)'
;MKRSVALRWTAGAATMIASAAIVVALPAPQAMAADNLSLGAGADGSSKASGTSYGNVRDGNTGTYWSPAGSTGYVSVKWSSATTVSSAVVKQASGGGSINSWRVLNADSGAVLASGSGSPSTISFGSASLKKLTFEIVSASAAPRIAELETYNGGGSTPTTSPTASPTTSPGGGTGTPTGAWPSSAGSVSISGTINVSGTYDGGMKTFCCIGDGSQNESQDPMFSIANGGTLQNVIIGSPAGDGVHCEGTCTIKNVWWNDIGEDAATFKGTGGGTSYVIGGGARSGSDKTFQHNGNGTVSISGFYLSGSGKLYRGCGNCTNSYQRNVKIDNVLLNDIDMVAGINTNWGDTATITRVTITNSSSAVVCGQYKGVPKGSEPTYLGAGWNNANCKVTQSDVTYK
;
A
#
# COMPACT_ATOMS: atom_id res chain seq x y z
N MET A 1 -89.20 -20.21 -43.37
CA MET A 1 -88.32 -19.04 -43.57
C MET A 1 -89.16 -17.79 -43.40
N LYS A 2 -88.93 -16.78 -42.55
CA LYS A 2 -88.00 -16.50 -41.44
C LYS A 2 -88.82 -15.66 -40.43
N ARG A 3 -88.73 -15.97 -39.14
CA ARG A 3 -89.23 -15.25 -37.94
C ARG A 3 -88.34 -15.73 -36.78
N SER A 4 -87.98 -15.05 -35.69
CA SER A 4 -87.98 -13.66 -35.19
C SER A 4 -87.18 -13.67 -33.85
N VAL A 5 -86.79 -12.47 -33.35
CA VAL A 5 -86.58 -12.06 -31.92
C VAL A 5 -85.28 -12.36 -31.14
N ALA A 6 -84.93 -11.37 -30.29
CA ALA A 6 -84.15 -11.30 -29.03
C ALA A 6 -82.63 -11.05 -29.11
N LEU A 7 -82.10 -9.90 -28.64
CA LEU A 7 -81.93 -9.37 -27.26
C LEU A 7 -80.79 -10.06 -26.48
N ARG A 8 -79.74 -9.30 -26.12
CA ARG A 8 -79.15 -9.27 -24.76
C ARG A 8 -77.98 -8.28 -24.66
N TRP A 9 -78.05 -7.46 -23.61
CA TRP A 9 -76.96 -6.71 -23.01
C TRP A 9 -76.11 -7.63 -22.12
N THR A 10 -74.80 -7.42 -22.08
CA THR A 10 -73.97 -7.68 -20.90
C THR A 10 -72.85 -6.66 -20.83
N ALA A 11 -72.79 -5.96 -19.70
CA ALA A 11 -71.75 -5.02 -19.32
C ALA A 11 -70.41 -5.75 -19.08
N GLY A 12 -69.33 -5.20 -19.62
CA GLY A 12 -67.95 -5.55 -19.26
C GLY A 12 -67.29 -4.34 -18.63
N ALA A 13 -67.01 -4.43 -17.34
CA ALA A 13 -66.31 -3.41 -16.57
C ALA A 13 -64.88 -3.21 -17.10
N ALA A 14 -64.52 -1.98 -17.45
CA ALA A 14 -63.13 -1.59 -17.70
C ALA A 14 -62.51 -1.09 -16.39
N THR A 15 -61.60 -1.89 -15.87
CA THR A 15 -60.81 -1.64 -14.65
C THR A 15 -59.93 -0.40 -14.83
N MET A 16 -60.03 0.55 -13.90
CA MET A 16 -59.08 1.66 -13.78
C MET A 16 -57.71 1.13 -13.35
N ILE A 17 -56.68 1.40 -14.15
CA ILE A 17 -55.28 1.17 -13.78
C ILE A 17 -54.87 2.32 -12.86
N ALA A 18 -54.84 2.05 -11.55
CA ALA A 18 -54.14 2.90 -10.60
C ALA A 18 -52.63 2.65 -10.76
N SER A 19 -51.92 3.60 -11.38
CA SER A 19 -50.46 3.62 -11.39
C SER A 19 -49.94 3.91 -9.98
N ALA A 20 -49.64 2.87 -9.22
CA ALA A 20 -48.80 3.00 -8.04
C ALA A 20 -47.36 3.26 -8.50
N ALA A 21 -46.93 4.52 -8.45
CA ALA A 21 -45.52 4.86 -8.54
C ALA A 21 -44.82 4.31 -7.28
N ILE A 22 -44.22 3.13 -7.41
CA ILE A 22 -43.26 2.63 -6.44
C ILE A 22 -42.02 3.52 -6.62
N VAL A 23 -41.88 4.51 -5.74
CA VAL A 23 -40.61 5.19 -5.54
C VAL A 23 -39.69 4.17 -4.86
N VAL A 24 -38.93 3.43 -5.67
CA VAL A 24 -37.78 2.69 -5.18
C VAL A 24 -36.76 3.75 -4.77
N ALA A 25 -36.75 4.08 -3.47
CA ALA A 25 -35.62 4.77 -2.87
C ALA A 25 -34.42 3.82 -2.99
N LEU A 26 -33.61 4.04 -4.02
CA LEU A 26 -32.29 3.43 -4.13
C LEU A 26 -31.49 3.84 -2.89
N PRO A 27 -30.96 2.91 -2.10
CA PRO A 27 -29.96 3.28 -1.11
C PRO A 27 -28.75 3.82 -1.88
N ALA A 28 -28.47 5.11 -1.71
CA ALA A 28 -27.20 5.69 -2.14
C ALA A 28 -26.07 4.87 -1.51
N PRO A 29 -25.03 4.45 -2.25
CA PRO A 29 -23.86 3.86 -1.62
C PRO A 29 -23.07 4.99 -0.94
N GLN A 30 -23.43 5.35 0.28
CA GLN A 30 -22.51 6.03 1.19
C GLN A 30 -21.52 4.99 1.73
N ALA A 31 -20.53 4.65 0.92
CA ALA A 31 -19.25 4.23 1.49
C ALA A 31 -18.60 5.51 2.03
N MET A 32 -18.91 5.85 3.30
CA MET A 32 -18.24 6.96 3.97
C MET A 32 -16.74 6.66 4.00
N ALA A 33 -15.95 7.44 3.28
CA ALA A 33 -14.58 7.74 3.69
C ALA A 33 -14.64 8.07 5.18
N ALA A 34 -13.82 7.43 6.03
CA ALA A 34 -13.86 7.68 7.46
C ALA A 34 -13.91 9.21 7.73
N ASP A 35 -14.86 9.67 8.53
CA ASP A 35 -15.04 11.11 8.75
C ASP A 35 -13.76 11.70 9.36
N ASN A 36 -13.23 12.75 8.74
CA ASN A 36 -12.12 13.51 9.31
C ASN A 36 -12.61 14.24 10.57
N LEU A 37 -12.28 13.67 11.73
CA LEU A 37 -12.71 14.16 13.04
C LEU A 37 -12.10 15.51 13.42
N SER A 38 -11.11 15.99 12.66
CA SER A 38 -10.47 17.29 12.90
C SER A 38 -11.29 18.47 12.38
N LEU A 39 -12.14 18.29 11.36
CA LEU A 39 -12.92 19.38 10.74
C LEU A 39 -13.88 20.08 11.73
N GLY A 40 -14.37 19.34 12.74
CA GLY A 40 -15.23 19.87 13.81
C GLY A 40 -14.47 20.24 15.10
N ALA A 41 -13.15 20.08 15.15
CA ALA A 41 -12.35 20.29 16.34
C ALA A 41 -11.99 21.77 16.55
N GLY A 42 -11.42 22.10 17.71
CA GLY A 42 -10.58 23.28 17.90
C GLY A 42 -9.12 22.97 17.53
N ALA A 43 -8.27 24.00 17.44
CA ALA A 43 -6.83 23.80 17.37
C ALA A 43 -6.07 24.88 18.17
N ASP A 44 -4.87 24.51 18.58
CA ASP A 44 -3.86 25.41 19.13
C ASP A 44 -2.47 24.88 18.76
N GLY A 45 -1.42 25.51 19.26
CA GLY A 45 -0.06 25.10 18.98
C GLY A 45 0.95 25.92 19.75
N SER A 46 2.21 25.67 19.43
CA SER A 46 3.37 26.37 20.01
C SER A 46 3.47 27.83 19.56
N SER A 47 4.26 28.09 18.52
CA SER A 47 4.44 29.38 17.86
C SER A 47 3.75 29.36 16.49
N LYS A 48 3.61 30.53 15.88
CA LYS A 48 3.11 30.66 14.51
C LYS A 48 3.86 31.74 13.75
N ALA A 49 4.20 31.46 12.49
CA ALA A 49 4.72 32.44 11.56
C ALA A 49 3.64 33.48 11.20
N SER A 50 4.06 34.70 10.84
CA SER A 50 3.15 35.76 10.40
C SER A 50 2.31 35.30 9.20
N GLY A 51 1.03 35.66 9.18
CA GLY A 51 0.10 35.26 8.12
C GLY A 51 -0.43 33.82 8.20
N THR A 52 -0.11 33.06 9.26
CA THR A 52 -0.61 31.70 9.48
C THR A 52 -1.52 31.60 10.72
N SER A 53 -2.30 30.53 10.81
CA SER A 53 -3.21 30.27 11.94
C SER A 53 -3.23 28.79 12.30
N TYR A 54 -3.39 28.47 13.60
CA TYR A 54 -3.69 27.10 14.05
C TYR A 54 -5.02 26.60 13.46
N GLY A 55 -5.93 27.52 13.11
CA GLY A 55 -7.16 27.26 12.34
C GLY A 55 -6.95 26.41 11.11
N ASN A 56 -5.85 26.65 10.41
CA ASN A 56 -5.64 26.18 9.05
C ASN A 56 -5.45 24.67 8.98
N VAL A 57 -4.96 24.01 10.05
CA VAL A 57 -4.72 22.55 10.00
C VAL A 57 -5.99 21.69 10.03
N ARG A 58 -7.17 22.31 10.02
CA ARG A 58 -8.45 21.60 10.17
C ARG A 58 -9.59 22.25 9.37
N ASP A 59 -9.28 23.14 8.45
CA ASP A 59 -10.29 23.85 7.67
C ASP A 59 -10.65 23.08 6.37
N GLY A 60 -9.95 21.98 6.08
CA GLY A 60 -10.15 21.16 4.89
C GLY A 60 -9.60 21.81 3.62
N ASN A 61 -8.82 22.88 3.74
CA ASN A 61 -8.25 23.64 2.63
C ASN A 61 -6.73 23.49 2.59
N THR A 62 -6.24 22.69 1.64
CA THR A 62 -4.80 22.48 1.46
C THR A 62 -4.03 23.69 0.95
N GLY A 63 -4.71 24.80 0.61
CA GLY A 63 -4.12 26.08 0.24
C GLY A 63 -3.78 26.98 1.43
N THR A 64 -4.35 26.74 2.61
CA THR A 64 -3.98 27.41 3.87
C THR A 64 -3.05 26.50 4.68
N TYR A 65 -2.27 27.08 5.60
CA TYR A 65 -1.37 26.29 6.44
C TYR A 65 -1.06 26.97 7.77
N TRP A 66 -0.73 26.16 8.77
CA TRP A 66 0.04 26.59 9.93
C TRP A 66 1.54 26.40 9.65
N SER A 67 2.36 27.30 10.16
CA SER A 67 3.82 27.15 10.16
C SER A 67 4.37 27.63 11.49
N PRO A 68 5.27 26.89 12.17
CA PRO A 68 5.95 27.38 13.36
C PRO A 68 6.89 28.55 13.03
N ALA A 69 7.31 29.30 14.04
CA ALA A 69 8.24 30.42 13.86
C ALA A 69 9.68 29.99 13.50
N GLY A 70 10.02 28.70 13.68
CA GLY A 70 11.34 28.13 13.39
C GLY A 70 11.22 26.72 12.82
N SER A 71 12.33 25.97 12.79
CA SER A 71 12.37 24.60 12.25
C SER A 71 11.74 23.52 13.15
N THR A 72 11.25 23.90 14.32
CA THR A 72 10.56 23.03 15.28
C THR A 72 9.30 23.70 15.82
N GLY A 73 8.40 22.89 16.35
CA GLY A 73 7.15 23.37 16.94
C GLY A 73 6.08 22.29 16.87
N TYR A 74 4.94 22.56 17.50
CA TYR A 74 3.79 21.66 17.48
C TYR A 74 2.50 22.40 17.15
N VAL A 75 1.55 21.63 16.60
CA VAL A 75 0.16 22.00 16.38
C VAL A 75 -0.74 20.86 16.85
N SER A 76 -1.91 21.19 17.37
CA SER A 76 -2.81 20.22 17.98
C SER A 76 -4.24 20.42 17.52
N VAL A 77 -4.98 19.32 17.39
CA VAL A 77 -6.45 19.33 17.29
C VAL A 77 -7.05 18.94 18.64
N LYS A 78 -8.15 19.57 19.04
CA LYS A 78 -8.77 19.39 20.35
C LYS A 78 -10.30 19.35 20.30
N TRP A 79 -10.89 18.46 21.08
CA TRP A 79 -12.34 18.25 21.19
C TRP A 79 -12.84 18.64 22.57
N SER A 80 -14.13 19.00 22.67
CA SER A 80 -14.78 19.36 23.93
C SER A 80 -14.95 18.15 24.88
N SER A 81 -14.99 16.94 24.32
CA SER A 81 -15.05 15.66 25.03
C SER A 81 -13.96 14.72 24.51
N ALA A 82 -13.69 13.64 25.23
CA ALA A 82 -12.74 12.64 24.77
C ALA A 82 -13.24 12.01 23.46
N THR A 83 -12.39 12.05 22.45
CA THR A 83 -12.63 11.50 21.11
C THR A 83 -11.68 10.33 20.91
N THR A 84 -12.22 9.21 20.43
CA THR A 84 -11.39 8.05 20.08
C THR A 84 -10.80 8.26 18.70
N VAL A 85 -9.47 8.20 18.62
CA VAL A 85 -8.71 8.30 17.37
C VAL A 85 -7.69 7.17 17.31
N SER A 86 -7.42 6.66 16.10
CA SER A 86 -6.43 5.60 15.86
C SER A 86 -5.45 5.95 14.74
N SER A 87 -5.67 7.06 14.05
CA SER A 87 -4.72 7.58 13.06
C SER A 87 -4.82 9.09 12.93
N ALA A 88 -3.74 9.68 12.40
CA ALA A 88 -3.67 11.05 11.96
C ALA A 88 -3.08 11.13 10.55
N VAL A 89 -3.49 12.09 9.73
CA VAL A 89 -2.88 12.38 8.43
C VAL A 89 -2.33 13.80 8.46
N VAL A 90 -1.05 13.96 8.11
CA VAL A 90 -0.38 15.25 8.04
C VAL A 90 -0.18 15.60 6.57
N LYS A 91 -0.84 16.67 6.10
CA LYS A 91 -0.63 17.22 4.76
C LYS A 91 0.29 18.42 4.85
N GLN A 92 1.39 18.41 4.11
CA GLN A 92 2.32 19.54 4.06
C GLN A 92 2.01 20.44 2.86
N ALA A 93 2.02 21.76 3.07
CA ALA A 93 1.96 22.74 1.98
C ALA A 93 3.35 22.96 1.37
N SER A 94 3.37 23.34 0.09
CA SER A 94 4.62 23.66 -0.61
C SER A 94 5.30 24.93 -0.05
N GLY A 95 6.62 25.02 -0.23
CA GLY A 95 7.42 26.19 0.17
C GLY A 95 7.79 26.26 1.66
N GLY A 96 7.58 25.19 2.43
CA GLY A 96 8.09 25.02 3.79
C GLY A 96 9.38 24.19 3.86
N GLY A 97 9.99 24.13 5.04
CA GLY A 97 11.11 23.22 5.32
C GLY A 97 10.69 21.75 5.37
N SER A 98 11.61 20.86 5.01
CA SER A 98 11.42 19.41 5.06
C SER A 98 11.50 18.91 6.49
N ILE A 99 10.46 18.21 6.95
CA ILE A 99 10.46 17.55 8.27
C ILE A 99 11.42 16.37 8.26
N ASN A 100 12.34 16.34 9.22
CA ASN A 100 13.34 15.29 9.40
C ASN A 100 12.94 14.33 10.53
N SER A 101 12.31 14.82 11.60
CA SER A 101 11.76 13.98 12.67
C SER A 101 10.55 14.61 13.36
N TRP A 102 9.65 13.76 13.83
CA TRP A 102 8.36 14.17 14.41
C TRP A 102 7.82 13.15 15.42
N ARG A 103 6.85 13.57 16.23
CA ARG A 103 6.06 12.70 17.11
C ARG A 103 4.61 13.16 17.21
N VAL A 104 3.71 12.20 17.44
CA VAL A 104 2.30 12.43 17.79
C VAL A 104 2.11 12.11 19.25
N LEU A 105 1.47 13.01 19.99
CA LEU A 105 1.27 12.91 21.43
C LEU A 105 -0.21 12.93 21.79
N ASN A 106 -0.57 12.18 22.81
CA ASN A 106 -1.72 12.49 23.63
C ASN A 106 -1.33 13.68 24.53
N ALA A 107 -1.90 14.85 24.29
CA ALA A 107 -1.51 16.06 25.03
C ALA A 107 -2.02 16.08 26.48
N ASP A 108 -3.04 15.28 26.80
CA ASP A 108 -3.59 15.18 28.15
C ASP A 108 -2.64 14.41 29.08
N SER A 109 -1.95 13.39 28.55
CA SER A 109 -1.05 12.52 29.33
C SER A 109 0.44 12.70 29.02
N GLY A 110 0.78 13.37 27.93
CA GLY A 110 2.15 13.45 27.41
C GLY A 110 2.64 12.16 26.73
N ALA A 111 1.79 11.13 26.61
CA ALA A 111 2.17 9.86 26.00
C ALA A 111 2.45 10.04 24.50
N VAL A 112 3.57 9.48 24.03
CA VAL A 112 3.89 9.41 22.61
C VAL A 112 3.06 8.30 21.98
N LEU A 113 2.13 8.66 21.10
CA LEU A 113 1.29 7.73 20.35
C LEU A 113 2.02 7.15 19.15
N ALA A 114 2.82 7.99 18.47
CA ALA A 114 3.68 7.59 17.36
C ALA A 114 4.87 8.55 17.24
N SER A 115 5.95 8.12 16.59
CA SER A 115 7.05 8.97 16.18
C SER A 115 7.65 8.49 14.88
N GLY A 116 8.36 9.36 14.17
CA GLY A 116 8.94 9.01 12.89
C GLY A 116 10.01 9.97 12.43
N SER A 117 10.62 9.60 11.30
CA SER A 117 11.59 10.42 10.57
C SER A 117 11.11 10.67 9.15
N GLY A 118 11.62 11.73 8.52
CA GLY A 118 11.19 12.19 7.21
C GLY A 118 9.81 12.87 7.20
N SER A 119 9.29 13.11 5.99
CA SER A 119 8.02 13.79 5.78
C SER A 119 6.84 12.88 6.14
N PRO A 120 6.03 13.23 7.17
CA PRO A 120 4.86 12.45 7.53
C PRO A 120 3.77 12.53 6.47
N SER A 121 3.02 11.45 6.32
CA SER A 121 1.74 11.39 5.60
C SER A 121 0.68 10.82 6.54
N THR A 122 0.32 9.55 6.42
CA THR A 122 -0.55 8.85 7.37
C THR A 122 0.26 8.28 8.53
N ILE A 123 -0.18 8.56 9.75
CA ILE A 123 0.41 8.16 11.02
C ILE A 123 -0.62 7.31 11.76
N SER A 124 -0.33 6.03 11.95
CA SER A 124 -1.19 5.11 12.70
C SER A 124 -0.65 4.90 14.11
N PHE A 125 -1.55 4.77 15.09
CA PHE A 125 -1.19 4.51 16.49
C PHE A 125 -2.29 3.69 17.17
N GLY A 126 -1.98 3.10 18.33
CA GLY A 126 -2.99 2.37 19.10
C GLY A 126 -4.16 3.29 19.45
N SER A 127 -5.40 2.79 19.31
CA SER A 127 -6.61 3.56 19.57
C SER A 127 -6.53 4.28 20.93
N ALA A 128 -6.67 5.60 20.89
CA ALA A 128 -6.53 6.45 22.05
C ALA A 128 -7.77 7.32 22.19
N SER A 129 -8.37 7.31 23.37
CA SER A 129 -9.42 8.26 23.74
C SER A 129 -8.78 9.46 24.42
N LEU A 130 -8.86 10.62 23.78
CA LEU A 130 -8.15 11.84 24.20
C LEU A 130 -8.95 13.08 23.84
N LYS A 131 -8.72 14.18 24.56
CA LYS A 131 -9.33 15.49 24.23
C LYS A 131 -8.43 16.31 23.32
N LYS A 132 -7.13 16.00 23.24
CA LYS A 132 -6.18 16.76 22.43
C LYS A 132 -5.04 15.90 21.87
N LEU A 133 -4.94 15.86 20.54
CA LEU A 133 -3.86 15.20 19.81
C LEU A 133 -2.88 16.25 19.31
N THR A 134 -1.58 16.05 19.57
CA THR A 134 -0.53 17.00 19.17
C THR A 134 0.39 16.36 18.15
N PHE A 135 0.59 17.02 17.02
CA PHE A 135 1.67 16.72 16.09
C PHE A 135 2.84 17.66 16.38
N GLU A 136 3.97 17.09 16.76
CA GLU A 136 5.19 17.83 17.10
C GLU A 136 6.31 17.54 16.11
N ILE A 137 6.86 18.62 15.57
CA ILE A 137 8.03 18.65 14.69
C ILE A 137 9.27 18.75 15.57
N VAL A 138 10.01 17.66 15.66
CA VAL A 138 11.22 17.54 16.48
C VAL A 138 12.43 18.11 15.74
N SER A 139 12.51 17.94 14.41
CA SER A 139 13.50 18.62 13.57
C SER A 139 13.04 18.76 12.12
N ALA A 140 13.47 19.86 11.47
CA ALA A 140 13.26 20.13 10.06
C ALA A 140 14.38 21.00 9.47
N SER A 141 14.50 21.06 8.15
CA SER A 141 15.52 21.87 7.46
C SER A 141 15.24 23.39 7.51
N ALA A 142 13.98 23.78 7.68
CA ALA A 142 13.50 25.16 7.89
C ALA A 142 12.09 25.07 8.50
N ALA A 143 11.38 26.19 8.65
CA ALA A 143 10.00 26.19 9.15
C ALA A 143 9.04 25.41 8.23
N PRO A 144 8.47 24.28 8.67
CA PRO A 144 7.56 23.50 7.83
C PRO A 144 6.19 24.16 7.70
N ARG A 145 5.39 23.74 6.72
CA ARG A 145 4.03 24.24 6.54
C ARG A 145 3.08 23.06 6.59
N ILE A 146 2.25 23.00 7.63
CA ILE A 146 1.23 21.97 7.79
C ILE A 146 -0.09 22.54 7.29
N ALA A 147 -0.57 21.99 6.17
CA ALA A 147 -1.84 22.33 5.57
C ALA A 147 -2.98 21.68 6.35
N GLU A 148 -2.89 20.38 6.64
CA GLU A 148 -3.91 19.65 7.40
C GLU A 148 -3.28 18.72 8.44
N LEU A 149 -3.95 18.60 9.58
CA LEU A 149 -3.78 17.55 10.58
C LEU A 149 -5.15 16.88 10.74
N GLU A 150 -5.38 15.84 9.95
CA GLU A 150 -6.62 15.09 9.94
C GLU A 150 -6.54 13.95 10.95
N THR A 151 -7.67 13.52 11.52
CA THR A 151 -7.70 12.42 12.51
C THR A 151 -8.89 11.53 12.27
N TYR A 152 -8.71 10.23 12.46
CA TYR A 152 -9.75 9.25 12.14
C TYR A 152 -9.89 8.18 13.23
N ASN A 153 -11.10 7.63 13.33
CA ASN A 153 -11.44 6.47 14.16
C ASN A 153 -11.75 5.29 13.23
N GLY A 154 -10.70 4.61 12.76
CA GLY A 154 -10.84 3.66 11.65
C GLY A 154 -9.58 2.84 11.42
N GLY A 155 -9.19 2.07 12.42
CA GLY A 155 -8.10 1.10 12.34
C GLY A 155 -7.96 0.30 13.63
N GLY A 156 -8.73 -0.78 13.74
CA GLY A 156 -8.49 -1.92 14.62
C GLY A 156 -8.50 -1.69 16.13
N SER A 157 -9.55 -2.17 16.78
CA SER A 157 -9.59 -2.45 18.22
C SER A 157 -8.46 -3.42 18.59
N THR A 158 -7.52 -3.00 19.45
CA THR A 158 -6.71 -3.94 20.24
C THR A 158 -7.37 -4.09 21.60
N PRO A 159 -7.77 -5.29 22.04
CA PRO A 159 -8.18 -5.52 23.42
C PRO A 159 -7.01 -5.20 24.35
N THR A 160 -7.24 -4.35 25.34
CA THR A 160 -6.37 -4.18 26.49
C THR A 160 -6.17 -5.50 27.23
N THR A 161 -4.93 -5.96 27.32
CA THR A 161 -4.50 -6.86 28.41
C THR A 161 -3.23 -6.29 29.06
N SER A 162 -3.34 -6.07 30.37
CA SER A 162 -2.27 -5.70 31.31
C SER A 162 -1.15 -6.76 31.34
N PRO A 163 0.09 -6.43 31.77
CA PRO A 163 1.28 -7.21 31.47
C PRO A 163 1.49 -8.36 32.47
N THR A 164 1.71 -9.56 31.95
CA THR A 164 2.44 -10.62 32.68
C THR A 164 3.42 -11.28 31.73
N ALA A 165 4.70 -11.02 32.01
CA ALA A 165 5.94 -11.74 31.69
C ALA A 165 6.12 -12.48 30.34
N SER A 166 7.15 -12.01 29.61
CA SER A 166 8.02 -12.77 28.70
C SER A 166 8.61 -14.04 29.37
N PRO A 167 9.21 -15.02 28.65
CA PRO A 167 9.90 -14.84 27.36
C PRO A 167 9.66 -15.93 26.30
N THR A 168 9.74 -15.58 25.01
CA THR A 168 10.67 -16.22 24.04
C THR A 168 10.61 -15.63 22.62
N THR A 169 11.82 -15.29 22.13
CA THR A 169 12.29 -15.19 20.74
C THR A 169 11.43 -14.46 19.70
N SER A 170 11.68 -13.15 19.59
CA SER A 170 11.47 -12.38 18.36
C SER A 170 12.41 -12.88 17.25
N PRO A 171 11.94 -13.21 16.03
CA PRO A 171 12.80 -13.33 14.88
C PRO A 171 13.34 -11.94 14.55
N GLY A 172 14.66 -11.77 14.71
CA GLY A 172 15.34 -10.54 14.37
C GLY A 172 15.07 -10.14 12.93
N GLY A 173 14.65 -8.89 12.73
CA GLY A 173 14.61 -8.25 11.41
C GLY A 173 16.04 -8.09 10.89
N GLY A 174 16.58 -9.15 10.29
CA GLY A 174 17.96 -9.25 9.87
C GLY A 174 18.21 -8.61 8.50
N THR A 175 19.29 -7.85 8.41
CA THR A 175 20.03 -7.56 7.18
C THR A 175 20.99 -8.72 6.81
N GLY A 176 20.66 -9.95 7.23
CA GLY A 176 21.44 -11.15 6.95
C GLY A 176 21.18 -11.70 5.54
N THR A 177 22.04 -12.58 5.06
CA THR A 177 21.80 -13.33 3.81
C THR A 177 20.53 -14.17 3.97
N PRO A 178 19.56 -14.10 3.02
CA PRO A 178 18.36 -14.94 3.07
C PRO A 178 18.75 -16.42 3.05
N THR A 179 18.19 -17.21 3.96
CA THR A 179 18.55 -18.63 4.17
C THR A 179 17.56 -19.61 3.53
N GLY A 180 16.43 -19.13 3.03
CA GLY A 180 15.32 -19.96 2.59
C GLY A 180 14.45 -20.52 3.72
N ALA A 181 14.76 -20.22 4.98
CA ALA A 181 13.97 -20.64 6.12
C ALA A 181 12.61 -19.94 6.15
N TRP A 182 11.53 -20.70 6.05
CA TRP A 182 10.17 -20.19 6.12
C TRP A 182 9.74 -19.93 7.57
N PRO A 183 9.05 -18.82 7.87
CA PRO A 183 8.56 -18.55 9.21
C PRO A 183 7.35 -19.42 9.56
N SER A 184 7.19 -19.65 10.86
CA SER A 184 5.96 -20.22 11.42
C SER A 184 4.86 -19.16 11.49
N SER A 185 3.63 -19.56 11.16
CA SER A 185 2.45 -18.69 11.33
C SER A 185 2.10 -18.51 12.80
N ALA A 186 1.75 -17.27 13.18
CA ALA A 186 1.25 -16.91 14.50
C ALA A 186 -0.29 -17.01 14.62
N GLY A 187 -0.95 -17.62 13.62
CA GLY A 187 -2.40 -17.77 13.55
C GLY A 187 -2.95 -17.38 12.19
N SER A 188 -4.21 -17.71 11.90
CA SER A 188 -4.84 -17.47 10.60
C SER A 188 -5.89 -16.37 10.66
N VAL A 189 -6.01 -15.58 9.60
CA VAL A 189 -7.02 -14.55 9.39
C VAL A 189 -7.66 -14.77 8.03
N SER A 190 -8.97 -15.00 8.03
CA SER A 190 -9.76 -15.03 6.81
C SER A 190 -10.31 -13.62 6.53
N ILE A 191 -10.11 -13.13 5.32
CA ILE A 191 -10.54 -11.82 4.83
C ILE A 191 -11.52 -12.02 3.70
N SER A 192 -12.58 -11.20 3.68
CA SER A 192 -13.64 -11.23 2.68
C SER A 192 -13.47 -10.17 1.58
N GLY A 193 -12.33 -9.48 1.57
CA GLY A 193 -12.04 -8.39 0.65
C GLY A 193 -10.69 -7.72 0.98
N THR A 194 -10.24 -6.84 0.09
CA THR A 194 -8.93 -6.18 0.18
C THR A 194 -8.77 -5.40 1.50
N ILE A 195 -7.65 -5.63 2.18
CA ILE A 195 -7.25 -4.81 3.32
C ILE A 195 -6.52 -3.55 2.82
N ASN A 196 -7.11 -2.39 3.07
CA ASN A 196 -6.46 -1.11 2.77
C ASN A 196 -5.46 -0.75 3.86
N VAL A 197 -4.22 -0.44 3.47
CA VAL A 197 -3.11 -0.08 4.35
C VAL A 197 -2.71 1.36 4.08
N SER A 198 -2.94 2.24 5.06
CA SER A 198 -2.42 3.61 5.06
C SER A 198 -1.61 3.79 6.36
N GLY A 199 -0.32 4.08 6.24
CA GLY A 199 0.64 3.92 7.35
C GLY A 199 1.18 2.49 7.45
N THR A 200 1.53 2.02 8.66
CA THR A 200 2.08 0.67 8.87
C THR A 200 1.01 -0.31 9.32
N TYR A 201 0.86 -1.41 8.59
CA TYR A 201 0.12 -2.60 8.99
C TYR A 201 1.10 -3.71 9.37
N ASP A 202 1.08 -4.11 10.63
CA ASP A 202 1.85 -5.25 11.14
C ASP A 202 0.91 -6.45 11.32
N GLY A 203 1.11 -7.51 10.54
CA GLY A 203 0.32 -8.73 10.59
C GLY A 203 0.66 -9.66 11.75
N GLY A 204 1.72 -9.38 12.51
CA GLY A 204 2.17 -10.20 13.63
C GLY A 204 2.57 -11.63 13.24
N MET A 205 3.04 -11.82 12.00
CA MET A 205 3.32 -13.12 11.36
C MET A 205 2.10 -14.05 11.25
N LYS A 206 0.89 -13.49 11.23
CA LYS A 206 -0.32 -14.27 10.92
C LYS A 206 -0.43 -14.57 9.43
N THR A 207 -1.10 -15.66 9.10
CA THR A 207 -1.46 -16.05 7.73
C THR A 207 -2.78 -15.45 7.33
N PHE A 208 -2.79 -14.63 6.28
CA PHE A 208 -3.97 -14.02 5.68
C PHE A 208 -4.36 -14.76 4.41
N CYS A 209 -5.64 -15.06 4.26
CA CYS A 209 -6.27 -15.59 3.05
C CYS A 209 -7.74 -15.11 3.06
N CYS A 210 -8.62 -15.32 2.10
CA CYS A 210 -8.57 -16.18 0.93
C CYS A 210 -9.30 -15.43 -0.19
N ILE A 211 -8.65 -14.46 -0.83
CA ILE A 211 -9.25 -13.70 -1.94
C ILE A 211 -8.98 -14.41 -3.27
N GLY A 212 -10.00 -14.46 -4.13
CA GLY A 212 -9.89 -15.06 -5.46
C GLY A 212 -10.06 -16.59 -5.47
N ASP A 213 -9.79 -17.18 -6.62
CA ASP A 213 -9.96 -18.63 -6.90
C ASP A 213 -8.62 -19.37 -7.12
N GLY A 214 -7.49 -18.66 -6.99
CA GLY A 214 -6.15 -19.21 -7.23
C GLY A 214 -5.75 -19.29 -8.70
N SER A 215 -6.54 -18.73 -9.63
CA SER A 215 -6.19 -18.65 -11.05
C SER A 215 -5.27 -17.46 -11.38
N GLN A 216 -4.69 -17.45 -12.59
CA GLN A 216 -3.85 -16.37 -13.15
C GLN A 216 -4.69 -15.23 -13.80
N ASN A 217 -5.90 -14.98 -13.31
CA ASN A 217 -6.78 -13.98 -13.90
C ASN A 217 -6.38 -12.55 -13.46
N GLU A 218 -6.08 -11.66 -14.42
CA GLU A 218 -5.63 -10.27 -14.17
C GLU A 218 -6.67 -9.35 -13.50
N SER A 219 -7.89 -9.82 -13.25
CA SER A 219 -8.98 -9.01 -12.65
C SER A 219 -9.30 -9.40 -11.20
N GLN A 220 -8.42 -10.15 -10.53
CA GLN A 220 -8.61 -10.51 -9.13
C GLN A 220 -8.32 -9.32 -8.20
N ASP A 221 -9.04 -9.24 -7.09
CA ASP A 221 -8.76 -8.25 -6.05
C ASP A 221 -7.45 -8.59 -5.32
N PRO A 222 -6.64 -7.59 -4.95
CA PRO A 222 -5.46 -7.83 -4.11
C PRO A 222 -5.86 -8.14 -2.67
N MET A 223 -5.03 -8.92 -1.97
CA MET A 223 -5.13 -9.17 -0.54
C MET A 223 -4.96 -7.88 0.27
N PHE A 224 -3.98 -7.07 -0.11
CA PHE A 224 -3.68 -5.79 0.52
C PHE A 224 -3.51 -4.70 -0.53
N SER A 225 -4.10 -3.53 -0.30
CA SER A 225 -3.83 -2.33 -1.09
C SER A 225 -3.14 -1.30 -0.20
N ILE A 226 -1.86 -1.03 -0.48
CA ILE A 226 -1.00 -0.13 0.27
C ILE A 226 -1.02 1.24 -0.38
N ALA A 227 -1.55 2.23 0.34
CA ALA A 227 -1.51 3.62 -0.06
C ALA A 227 -0.06 4.15 -0.11
N ASN A 228 0.14 5.27 -0.81
CA ASN A 228 1.44 5.92 -0.88
C ASN A 228 2.04 6.19 0.52
N GLY A 229 3.28 5.81 0.73
CA GLY A 229 4.01 5.86 2.00
C GLY A 229 3.69 4.73 2.99
N GLY A 230 2.74 3.85 2.68
CA GLY A 230 2.33 2.77 3.56
C GLY A 230 3.36 1.65 3.69
N THR A 231 3.30 0.91 4.79
CA THR A 231 4.15 -0.26 5.09
C THR A 231 3.28 -1.46 5.43
N LEU A 232 3.46 -2.57 4.72
CA LEU A 232 2.96 -3.88 5.11
C LEU A 232 4.12 -4.67 5.70
N GLN A 233 3.97 -5.19 6.93
CA GLN A 233 5.03 -5.98 7.55
C GLN A 233 4.56 -7.19 8.34
N ASN A 234 5.44 -8.18 8.44
CA ASN A 234 5.25 -9.39 9.24
C ASN A 234 3.92 -10.07 8.89
N VAL A 235 3.72 -10.39 7.62
CA VAL A 235 2.49 -11.01 7.10
C VAL A 235 2.88 -12.28 6.37
N ILE A 236 2.12 -13.35 6.58
CA ILE A 236 2.15 -14.51 5.70
C ILE A 236 0.89 -14.43 4.83
N ILE A 237 1.02 -14.52 3.52
CA ILE A 237 -0.07 -14.58 2.56
C ILE A 237 -0.25 -16.04 2.18
N GLY A 238 -1.41 -16.59 2.53
CA GLY A 238 -1.84 -17.93 2.19
C GLY A 238 -2.51 -17.98 0.82
N SER A 239 -2.99 -19.17 0.44
CA SER A 239 -3.72 -19.40 -0.80
C SER A 239 -5.21 -19.57 -0.49
N PRO A 240 -6.14 -19.07 -1.34
CA PRO A 240 -5.90 -18.21 -2.50
C PRO A 240 -5.40 -16.81 -2.13
N ALA A 241 -4.50 -16.26 -2.94
CA ALA A 241 -3.79 -15.01 -2.69
C ALA A 241 -4.25 -13.83 -3.58
N GLY A 242 -5.28 -14.01 -4.41
CA GLY A 242 -5.74 -13.01 -5.37
C GLY A 242 -4.62 -12.45 -6.24
N ASP A 243 -4.67 -11.15 -6.50
CA ASP A 243 -3.58 -10.36 -7.10
C ASP A 243 -2.64 -9.77 -6.01
N GLY A 244 -2.28 -10.63 -5.05
CA GLY A 244 -1.25 -10.38 -4.05
C GLY A 244 -1.38 -9.05 -3.31
N VAL A 245 -0.36 -8.20 -3.40
CA VAL A 245 -0.29 -6.89 -2.73
C VAL A 245 -0.16 -5.78 -3.74
N HIS A 246 -1.04 -4.79 -3.70
CA HIS A 246 -0.94 -3.59 -4.54
C HIS A 246 -0.29 -2.45 -3.79
N CYS A 247 0.65 -1.76 -4.45
CA CYS A 247 1.18 -0.49 -3.98
C CYS A 247 0.69 0.65 -4.89
N GLU A 248 -0.23 1.46 -4.37
CA GLU A 248 -0.86 2.57 -5.11
C GLU A 248 0.04 3.81 -5.20
N GLY A 249 1.14 3.84 -4.45
CA GLY A 249 2.22 4.82 -4.52
C GLY A 249 3.57 4.18 -4.20
N THR A 250 4.51 4.96 -3.66
CA THR A 250 5.67 4.38 -2.97
C THR A 250 5.19 3.58 -1.75
N CYS A 251 5.74 2.42 -1.48
CA CYS A 251 5.32 1.58 -0.36
C CYS A 251 6.51 0.81 0.22
N THR A 252 6.35 0.25 1.42
CA THR A 252 7.29 -0.72 1.98
C THR A 252 6.59 -2.04 2.25
N ILE A 253 7.17 -3.13 1.76
CA ILE A 253 6.79 -4.50 2.02
C ILE A 253 7.95 -5.12 2.79
N LYS A 254 7.74 -5.43 4.07
CA LYS A 254 8.84 -5.82 4.97
C LYS A 254 8.53 -7.15 5.66
N ASN A 255 9.37 -8.16 5.47
CA ASN A 255 9.17 -9.47 6.08
C ASN A 255 7.77 -10.04 5.78
N VAL A 256 7.39 -10.01 4.50
CA VAL A 256 6.13 -10.57 4.00
C VAL A 256 6.42 -11.86 3.23
N TRP A 257 5.58 -12.87 3.44
CA TRP A 257 5.83 -14.24 2.98
C TRP A 257 4.65 -14.81 2.20
N TRP A 258 4.81 -15.13 0.91
CA TRP A 258 3.76 -15.70 0.07
C TRP A 258 3.93 -17.22 -0.03
N ASN A 259 3.03 -17.97 0.60
CA ASN A 259 3.04 -19.43 0.56
C ASN A 259 2.77 -20.00 -0.84
N ASP A 260 2.05 -19.23 -1.64
CA ASP A 260 1.64 -19.53 -3.00
C ASP A 260 1.37 -18.19 -3.68
N ILE A 261 2.07 -17.90 -4.77
CA ILE A 261 1.85 -16.66 -5.51
C ILE A 261 0.58 -16.86 -6.33
N GLY A 262 -0.36 -15.91 -6.23
CA GLY A 262 -1.55 -15.87 -7.07
C GLY A 262 -1.20 -15.48 -8.50
N GLU A 263 -1.78 -14.39 -9.00
CA GLU A 263 -1.34 -13.80 -10.27
C GLU A 263 0.07 -13.21 -10.12
N ASP A 264 0.22 -12.20 -9.27
CA ASP A 264 1.50 -11.62 -8.84
C ASP A 264 1.63 -11.67 -7.30
N ALA A 265 2.87 -11.63 -6.79
CA ALA A 265 3.06 -11.49 -5.34
C ALA A 265 2.82 -10.04 -4.90
N ALA A 266 3.37 -9.08 -5.65
CA ALA A 266 3.04 -7.66 -5.49
C ALA A 266 3.15 -6.86 -6.80
N THR A 267 2.25 -5.87 -6.92
CA THR A 267 2.10 -5.01 -8.08
C THR A 267 2.28 -3.54 -7.70
N PHE A 268 3.32 -2.89 -8.25
CA PHE A 268 3.66 -1.50 -8.00
C PHE A 268 3.04 -0.58 -9.04
N LYS A 269 2.04 0.22 -8.65
CA LYS A 269 1.16 0.99 -9.55
C LYS A 269 1.41 2.50 -9.48
N GLY A 270 2.09 2.98 -8.44
CA GLY A 270 2.35 4.40 -8.20
C GLY A 270 3.01 5.14 -9.37
N THR A 271 2.51 6.33 -9.70
CA THR A 271 3.02 7.18 -10.80
C THR A 271 3.69 8.48 -10.32
N GLY A 272 3.83 8.63 -9.00
CA GLY A 272 4.48 9.80 -8.37
C GLY A 272 6.01 9.77 -8.36
N GLY A 273 6.64 8.76 -8.95
CA GLY A 273 8.07 8.49 -8.86
C GLY A 273 8.46 7.95 -7.48
N GLY A 274 9.73 8.15 -7.10
CA GLY A 274 10.26 7.69 -5.80
C GLY A 274 10.71 6.23 -5.81
N THR A 275 10.79 5.62 -4.61
CA THR A 275 11.23 4.24 -4.42
C THR A 275 10.25 3.48 -3.54
N SER A 276 9.77 2.33 -4.01
CA SER A 276 9.11 1.30 -3.20
C SER A 276 10.13 0.27 -2.73
N TYR A 277 9.93 -0.30 -1.55
CA TYR A 277 10.88 -1.20 -0.91
C TYR A 277 10.28 -2.57 -0.64
N VAL A 278 11.02 -3.62 -0.99
CA VAL A 278 10.81 -4.99 -0.53
C VAL A 278 12.02 -5.36 0.32
N ILE A 279 11.79 -5.63 1.61
CA ILE A 279 12.85 -5.81 2.62
C ILE A 279 12.63 -7.12 3.36
N GLY A 280 13.49 -8.10 3.12
CA GLY A 280 13.32 -9.45 3.67
C GLY A 280 12.09 -10.15 3.09
N GLY A 281 11.69 -11.25 3.74
CA GLY A 281 10.53 -12.03 3.32
C GLY A 281 10.85 -13.07 2.25
N GLY A 282 9.81 -13.67 1.69
CA GLY A 282 9.98 -14.59 0.60
C GLY A 282 8.69 -15.01 -0.10
N ALA A 283 8.80 -15.63 -1.26
CA ALA A 283 7.65 -16.13 -2.01
C ALA A 283 7.99 -17.45 -2.70
N ARG A 284 6.96 -18.22 -3.03
CA ARG A 284 7.11 -19.49 -3.76
C ARG A 284 5.89 -19.81 -4.60
N SER A 285 6.06 -20.76 -5.52
CA SER A 285 4.98 -21.28 -6.37
C SER A 285 4.36 -20.23 -7.30
N GLY A 286 5.18 -19.37 -7.91
CA GLY A 286 4.73 -18.45 -8.95
C GLY A 286 4.70 -19.10 -10.33
N SER A 287 3.77 -18.66 -11.17
CA SER A 287 3.66 -19.14 -12.56
C SER A 287 4.40 -18.25 -13.56
N ASP A 288 4.38 -16.92 -13.39
CA ASP A 288 5.05 -15.98 -14.30
C ASP A 288 5.94 -14.98 -13.59
N LYS A 289 5.38 -14.03 -12.84
CA LYS A 289 6.15 -12.91 -12.27
C LYS A 289 5.82 -12.71 -10.79
N THR A 290 6.85 -12.51 -9.99
CA THR A 290 6.72 -12.28 -8.55
C THR A 290 6.39 -10.82 -8.29
N PHE A 291 7.18 -9.90 -8.87
CA PHE A 291 6.99 -8.46 -8.71
C PHE A 291 6.73 -7.78 -10.05
N GLN A 292 5.53 -7.22 -10.18
CA GLN A 292 5.11 -6.47 -11.36
C GLN A 292 5.21 -4.97 -11.11
N HIS A 293 5.84 -4.24 -12.02
CA HIS A 293 5.97 -2.78 -11.92
C HIS A 293 5.24 -2.11 -13.07
N ASN A 294 4.03 -1.63 -12.77
CA ASN A 294 3.14 -0.95 -13.72
C ASN A 294 3.36 0.57 -13.73
N GLY A 295 3.67 1.15 -12.56
CA GLY A 295 3.91 2.57 -12.34
C GLY A 295 5.28 3.08 -12.84
N ASN A 296 5.75 4.20 -12.28
CA ASN A 296 7.08 4.76 -12.54
C ASN A 296 7.95 4.77 -11.27
N GLY A 297 9.22 5.13 -11.40
CA GLY A 297 10.13 5.23 -10.25
C GLY A 297 10.97 3.97 -10.07
N THR A 298 11.24 3.60 -8.81
CA THR A 298 12.17 2.52 -8.47
C THR A 298 11.52 1.49 -7.55
N VAL A 299 11.79 0.20 -7.77
CA VAL A 299 11.54 -0.86 -6.77
C VAL A 299 12.88 -1.36 -6.24
N SER A 300 13.08 -1.33 -4.93
CA SER A 300 14.29 -1.80 -4.26
C SER A 300 13.99 -3.09 -3.52
N ILE A 301 14.54 -4.20 -3.98
CA ILE A 301 14.33 -5.56 -3.45
C ILE A 301 15.60 -6.00 -2.73
N SER A 302 15.49 -6.30 -1.45
CA SER A 302 16.65 -6.71 -0.65
C SER A 302 16.34 -7.78 0.38
N GLY A 303 17.26 -8.72 0.57
CA GLY A 303 17.11 -9.78 1.59
C GLY A 303 15.99 -10.79 1.29
N PHE A 304 15.49 -10.85 0.05
CA PHE A 304 14.32 -11.64 -0.33
C PHE A 304 14.71 -13.08 -0.72
N TYR A 305 13.86 -14.03 -0.35
CA TYR A 305 13.96 -15.42 -0.82
C TYR A 305 12.85 -15.75 -1.81
N LEU A 306 13.18 -16.32 -2.98
CA LEU A 306 12.19 -16.79 -3.94
C LEU A 306 12.45 -18.26 -4.28
N SER A 307 11.40 -19.07 -4.35
CA SER A 307 11.49 -20.48 -4.77
C SER A 307 10.39 -20.86 -5.76
N GLY A 308 10.72 -21.06 -7.03
CA GLY A 308 9.77 -21.46 -8.07
C GLY A 308 8.94 -20.27 -8.55
N SER A 309 9.39 -19.57 -9.59
CA SER A 309 8.65 -18.52 -10.30
C SER A 309 9.38 -18.18 -11.59
N GLY A 310 8.66 -17.77 -12.65
CA GLY A 310 9.31 -17.39 -13.90
C GLY A 310 10.27 -16.20 -13.75
N LYS A 311 9.82 -15.12 -13.09
CA LYS A 311 10.57 -13.86 -12.99
C LYS A 311 10.47 -13.26 -11.60
N LEU A 312 11.60 -12.82 -11.02
CA LEU A 312 11.55 -12.07 -9.76
C LEU A 312 10.93 -10.69 -9.98
N TYR A 313 11.37 -9.95 -11.01
CA TYR A 313 10.89 -8.61 -11.31
C TYR A 313 10.62 -8.40 -12.81
N ARG A 314 9.49 -7.77 -13.13
CA ARG A 314 9.16 -7.32 -14.49
C ARG A 314 8.63 -5.88 -14.50
N GLY A 315 9.28 -5.01 -15.25
CA GLY A 315 8.71 -3.71 -15.62
C GLY A 315 7.68 -3.89 -16.74
N CYS A 316 6.43 -3.48 -16.55
CA CYS A 316 5.36 -3.74 -17.52
C CYS A 316 5.74 -3.30 -18.95
N GLY A 317 5.70 -4.22 -19.91
CA GLY A 317 6.19 -3.97 -21.27
C GLY A 317 5.13 -3.51 -22.28
N ASN A 318 3.86 -3.70 -21.98
CA ASN A 318 2.72 -3.41 -22.87
C ASN A 318 1.52 -2.81 -22.09
N CYS A 319 1.80 -2.13 -20.98
CA CYS A 319 0.78 -1.40 -20.23
C CYS A 319 0.17 -0.26 -21.06
N THR A 320 -1.04 0.15 -20.69
CA THR A 320 -1.74 1.30 -21.30
C THR A 320 -0.85 2.55 -21.34
N ASN A 321 -0.11 2.79 -20.26
CA ASN A 321 0.87 3.87 -20.16
C ASN A 321 2.29 3.28 -20.08
N SER A 322 3.20 3.91 -20.82
CA SER A 322 4.63 3.60 -20.81
C SER A 322 5.34 4.50 -19.81
N TYR A 323 6.18 3.92 -18.97
CA TYR A 323 6.97 4.65 -17.98
C TYR A 323 8.41 4.18 -17.99
N GLN A 324 9.31 5.08 -17.60
CA GLN A 324 10.66 4.71 -17.16
C GLN A 324 10.58 4.11 -15.75
N ARG A 325 11.15 2.92 -15.60
CA ARG A 325 11.12 2.12 -14.37
C ARG A 325 12.50 1.63 -14.01
N ASN A 326 12.82 1.63 -12.72
CA ASN A 326 14.08 1.15 -12.23
C ASN A 326 13.88 0.04 -11.20
N VAL A 327 14.85 -0.88 -11.13
CA VAL A 327 14.92 -1.87 -10.07
C VAL A 327 16.31 -1.92 -9.47
N LYS A 328 16.36 -2.06 -8.15
CA LYS A 328 17.59 -2.37 -7.40
C LYS A 328 17.37 -3.70 -6.71
N ILE A 329 18.22 -4.69 -6.99
CA ILE A 329 18.12 -6.04 -6.44
C ILE A 329 19.41 -6.34 -5.73
N ASP A 330 19.33 -6.64 -4.44
CA ASP A 330 20.51 -6.75 -3.60
C ASP A 330 20.35 -7.81 -2.51
N ASN A 331 21.32 -8.72 -2.36
CA ASN A 331 21.28 -9.77 -1.32
C ASN A 331 20.00 -10.62 -1.39
N VAL A 332 19.75 -11.27 -2.53
CA VAL A 332 18.60 -12.16 -2.72
C VAL A 332 19.05 -13.59 -2.95
N LEU A 333 18.23 -14.55 -2.50
CA LEU A 333 18.40 -15.97 -2.75
C LEU A 333 17.25 -16.44 -3.63
N LEU A 334 17.55 -16.89 -4.84
CA LEU A 334 16.58 -17.28 -5.85
C LEU A 334 16.79 -18.74 -6.19
N ASN A 335 15.76 -19.54 -5.99
CA ASN A 335 15.74 -20.95 -6.28
C ASN A 335 14.72 -21.21 -7.38
N ASP A 336 15.09 -21.96 -8.42
CA ASP A 336 14.15 -22.39 -9.47
C ASP A 336 13.44 -21.20 -10.16
N ILE A 337 14.20 -20.40 -10.92
CA ILE A 337 13.75 -19.18 -11.59
C ILE A 337 14.30 -19.06 -13.02
N ASP A 338 13.50 -18.52 -13.95
CA ASP A 338 13.95 -18.29 -15.32
C ASP A 338 14.67 -16.95 -15.51
N MET A 339 14.24 -15.90 -14.79
CA MET A 339 14.79 -14.55 -14.94
C MET A 339 14.78 -13.72 -13.65
N VAL A 340 15.88 -13.01 -13.35
CA VAL A 340 15.93 -12.14 -12.17
C VAL A 340 15.23 -10.80 -12.43
N ALA A 341 15.56 -10.11 -13.53
CA ALA A 341 14.89 -8.85 -13.88
C ALA A 341 14.64 -8.71 -15.39
N GLY A 342 13.41 -8.35 -15.77
CA GLY A 342 13.05 -7.98 -17.15
C GLY A 342 12.74 -6.48 -17.29
N ILE A 343 13.56 -5.73 -18.03
CA ILE A 343 13.47 -4.26 -18.17
C ILE A 343 13.26 -3.81 -19.62
N ASN A 344 12.58 -2.67 -19.84
CA ASN A 344 12.32 -2.12 -21.18
C ASN A 344 13.33 -1.00 -21.50
N THR A 345 14.38 -1.32 -22.26
CA THR A 345 15.54 -0.42 -22.43
C THR A 345 15.21 0.82 -23.25
N ASN A 346 14.27 0.73 -24.19
CA ASN A 346 13.80 1.84 -25.01
C ASN A 346 13.03 2.92 -24.22
N TRP A 347 12.58 2.62 -23.00
CA TRP A 347 11.98 3.60 -22.09
C TRP A 347 12.95 4.10 -21.02
N GLY A 348 14.21 3.69 -21.09
CA GLY A 348 15.25 4.10 -20.15
C GLY A 348 15.26 3.30 -18.85
N ASP A 349 14.59 2.14 -18.80
CA ASP A 349 14.56 1.32 -17.60
C ASP A 349 15.96 0.89 -17.18
N THR A 350 16.25 0.83 -15.87
CA THR A 350 17.53 0.30 -15.37
C THR A 350 17.33 -0.78 -14.31
N ALA A 351 18.21 -1.78 -14.31
CA ALA A 351 18.34 -2.78 -13.27
C ALA A 351 19.75 -2.69 -12.68
N THR A 352 19.84 -2.42 -11.38
CA THR A 352 21.08 -2.53 -10.61
C THR A 352 20.99 -3.79 -9.77
N ILE A 353 21.88 -4.75 -9.99
CA ILE A 353 21.78 -6.09 -9.40
C ILE A 353 23.11 -6.44 -8.73
N THR A 354 23.07 -6.71 -7.43
CA THR A 354 24.24 -7.05 -6.62
C THR A 354 23.93 -8.22 -5.69
N ARG A 355 24.95 -9.02 -5.36
CA ARG A 355 24.86 -10.08 -4.33
C ARG A 355 23.66 -11.02 -4.51
N VAL A 356 23.47 -11.54 -5.71
CA VAL A 356 22.42 -12.53 -6.03
C VAL A 356 22.99 -13.93 -5.87
N THR A 357 22.28 -14.81 -5.16
CA THR A 357 22.56 -16.25 -5.19
C THR A 357 21.45 -16.95 -5.95
N ILE A 358 21.80 -17.76 -6.96
CA ILE A 358 20.86 -18.55 -7.76
C ILE A 358 21.14 -20.04 -7.54
N THR A 359 20.13 -20.79 -7.14
CA THR A 359 20.18 -22.26 -7.00
C THR A 359 19.21 -22.93 -7.96
N ASN A 360 19.56 -24.13 -8.44
CA ASN A 360 18.70 -24.95 -9.30
C ASN A 360 18.25 -24.26 -10.60
N SER A 361 18.96 -23.23 -11.06
CA SER A 361 18.67 -22.50 -12.32
C SER A 361 19.92 -21.86 -12.90
N SER A 362 20.89 -22.69 -13.30
CA SER A 362 22.15 -22.21 -13.88
C SER A 362 21.95 -21.44 -15.20
N SER A 363 20.83 -21.64 -15.88
CA SER A 363 20.44 -20.94 -17.12
C SER A 363 19.65 -19.65 -16.90
N ALA A 364 19.39 -19.25 -15.65
CA ALA A 364 18.58 -18.08 -15.35
C ALA A 364 19.16 -16.80 -15.98
N VAL A 365 18.31 -16.03 -16.67
CA VAL A 365 18.68 -14.73 -17.24
C VAL A 365 18.69 -13.69 -16.11
N VAL A 366 19.86 -13.15 -15.77
CA VAL A 366 19.96 -12.19 -14.66
C VAL A 366 19.32 -10.84 -15.02
N CYS A 367 19.68 -10.24 -16.15
CA CYS A 367 19.05 -9.01 -16.62
C CYS A 367 18.59 -9.18 -18.07
N GLY A 368 17.29 -9.41 -18.26
CA GLY A 368 16.67 -9.50 -19.57
C GLY A 368 16.27 -8.12 -20.10
N GLN A 369 16.73 -7.80 -21.31
CA GLN A 369 16.40 -6.54 -21.97
C GLN A 369 15.25 -6.74 -22.95
N TYR A 370 14.29 -5.83 -22.93
CA TYR A 370 13.13 -5.85 -23.81
C TYR A 370 12.95 -4.50 -24.51
N LYS A 371 12.29 -4.55 -25.67
CA LYS A 371 11.67 -3.37 -26.29
C LYS A 371 10.21 -3.33 -25.84
N GLY A 372 9.89 -2.41 -24.93
CA GLY A 372 8.52 -2.11 -24.52
C GLY A 372 7.73 -1.48 -25.67
N VAL A 373 6.43 -1.72 -25.67
CA VAL A 373 5.48 -1.33 -26.72
C VAL A 373 4.19 -0.77 -26.10
N PRO A 374 3.37 -0.02 -26.86
CA PRO A 374 2.02 0.33 -26.42
C PRO A 374 1.14 -0.92 -26.18
N LYS A 375 0.07 -0.74 -25.41
CA LYS A 375 -0.92 -1.81 -25.17
C LYS A 375 -1.48 -2.37 -26.48
N GLY A 376 -1.64 -3.69 -26.52
CA GLY A 376 -2.12 -4.44 -27.69
C GLY A 376 -1.01 -5.00 -28.59
N SER A 377 0.25 -4.89 -28.17
CA SER A 377 1.39 -5.53 -28.81
C SER A 377 2.26 -6.24 -27.78
N GLU A 378 3.01 -7.25 -28.21
CA GLU A 378 3.91 -7.99 -27.35
C GLU A 378 5.31 -7.36 -27.29
N PRO A 379 5.89 -7.16 -26.10
CA PRO A 379 7.26 -6.68 -25.96
C PRO A 379 8.25 -7.65 -26.59
N THR A 380 9.23 -7.13 -27.33
CA THR A 380 10.26 -7.98 -27.96
C THR A 380 11.43 -8.18 -27.02
N TYR A 381 11.85 -9.42 -26.80
CA TYR A 381 13.08 -9.71 -26.07
C TYR A 381 14.31 -9.37 -26.93
N LEU A 382 15.25 -8.62 -26.35
CA LEU A 382 16.46 -8.14 -27.01
C LEU A 382 17.72 -8.91 -26.58
N GLY A 383 17.58 -9.83 -25.62
CA GLY A 383 18.69 -10.61 -25.06
C GLY A 383 19.08 -10.20 -23.64
N ALA A 384 20.01 -10.96 -23.07
CA ALA A 384 20.56 -10.69 -21.76
C ALA A 384 21.52 -9.48 -21.80
N GLY A 385 21.52 -8.66 -20.75
CA GLY A 385 22.42 -7.53 -20.58
C GLY A 385 23.37 -7.71 -19.41
N TRP A 386 24.61 -7.28 -19.59
CA TRP A 386 25.67 -7.28 -18.58
C TRP A 386 26.52 -6.03 -18.73
N ASN A 387 26.86 -5.41 -17.59
CA ASN A 387 27.75 -4.25 -17.52
C ASN A 387 27.45 -3.17 -18.58
N ASN A 388 26.18 -2.80 -18.74
CA ASN A 388 25.76 -1.77 -19.69
C ASN A 388 24.90 -0.70 -19.00
N ALA A 389 24.45 0.31 -19.76
CA ALA A 389 23.73 1.46 -19.22
C ALA A 389 22.42 1.08 -18.49
N ASN A 390 21.73 0.05 -18.97
CA ASN A 390 20.45 -0.40 -18.44
C ASN A 390 20.64 -1.54 -17.41
N CYS A 391 21.43 -2.56 -17.75
CA CYS A 391 21.78 -3.70 -16.92
C CYS A 391 23.12 -3.46 -16.19
N LYS A 392 23.03 -2.87 -15.00
CA LYS A 392 24.16 -2.57 -14.11
C LYS A 392 24.41 -3.77 -13.20
N VAL A 393 25.02 -4.79 -13.79
CA VAL A 393 25.34 -6.07 -13.15
C VAL A 393 26.58 -6.68 -13.78
N THR A 394 27.43 -7.27 -12.95
CA THR A 394 28.63 -8.02 -13.37
C THR A 394 28.52 -9.49 -12.96
N GLN A 395 29.35 -10.36 -13.55
CA GLN A 395 29.34 -11.78 -13.19
C GLN A 395 29.69 -12.03 -11.71
N SER A 396 30.54 -11.18 -11.12
CA SER A 396 30.89 -11.27 -9.68
C SER A 396 29.74 -10.89 -8.75
N ASP A 397 28.69 -10.23 -9.26
CA ASP A 397 27.50 -9.92 -8.47
C ASP A 397 26.58 -11.14 -8.29
N VAL A 398 26.84 -12.24 -9.02
CA VAL A 398 25.97 -13.41 -9.09
C VAL A 398 26.75 -14.66 -8.70
N THR A 399 26.22 -15.41 -7.74
CA THR A 399 26.75 -16.71 -7.32
C THR A 399 25.75 -17.79 -7.70
N TYR A 400 26.16 -18.70 -8.58
CA TYR A 400 25.38 -19.91 -8.89
C TYR A 400 25.80 -21.02 -7.92
N LYS A 401 24.83 -21.75 -7.36
CA LYS A 401 25.04 -22.85 -6.41
C LYS A 401 24.29 -24.11 -6.79
#